data_AF-A0A550GUI1-F1
#
_entry.id   AF-A0A550GUI1-F1
#
_cell.length_a   1.000
_cell.length_b   1.000
_cell.length_c   1.000
_cell.angle_alpha   90.00
_cell.angle_beta   90.00
_cell.angle_gamma   90.00
#
_symmetry.space_group_name_H-M   'P 1'
#
loop_
_entity.id
_entity.type
_entity.pdbx_description
1 polymer ?
#
loop_
_entity_poly.entity_id
_entity_poly.type
_entity_poly.pdbx_seq_one_letter_code
_entity_poly.pdbx_strand_id
1 'polypeptide(L)' 'MTENYEKNNNGLFVGSKFFEVLLVIVAVLLLFVGPTYIPYVLSNLLRLGSIVAVTAGFALFMAGLLLMLFLIRKKIIF' A
#
# COMPACT_ATOMS: atom_id res chain seq x y z
N MET A 1 40.97 -7.14 -25.87
CA MET A 1 40.85 -7.13 -24.39
C MET A 1 39.58 -6.39 -24.06
N THR A 2 38.48 -7.15 -24.02
CA THR A 2 37.10 -6.70 -23.84
C THR A 2 36.64 -7.32 -22.54
N GLU A 3 36.47 -6.54 -21.47
CA GLU A 3 35.71 -6.96 -20.27
C GLU A 3 35.70 -5.81 -19.25
N ASN A 4 34.57 -5.69 -18.54
CA ASN A 4 34.37 -4.90 -17.31
C ASN A 4 33.84 -3.47 -17.42
N TYR A 5 32.65 -3.34 -18.02
CA TYR A 5 31.59 -2.56 -17.37
C TYR A 5 30.27 -3.32 -17.57
N GLU A 6 30.26 -4.53 -17.02
CA GLU A 6 29.04 -5.28 -16.81
C GLU A 6 28.15 -4.45 -15.88
N LYS A 7 27.21 -3.78 -16.55
CA LYS A 7 26.16 -2.94 -16.00
C LYS A 7 25.31 -3.82 -15.07
N ASN A 8 25.73 -3.92 -13.81
CA ASN A 8 25.01 -4.58 -12.73
C ASN A 8 23.70 -3.83 -12.45
N ASN A 9 22.67 -4.10 -13.26
CA ASN A 9 21.29 -3.69 -13.01
C ASN A 9 20.51 -4.85 -12.36
N ASN A 10 21.15 -5.66 -11.53
CA ASN A 10 20.50 -6.80 -10.89
C ASN A 10 19.70 -6.40 -9.63
N GLY A 11 19.26 -5.14 -9.53
CA GLY A 11 18.54 -4.60 -8.36
C GLY A 11 17.10 -4.15 -8.59
N LEU A 12 16.64 -4.01 -9.85
CA LEU A 12 15.32 -3.40 -10.13
C LEU A 12 14.55 -4.10 -11.27
N PHE A 13 14.79 -5.39 -11.48
CA PHE A 13 13.95 -6.23 -12.35
C PHE A 13 12.94 -7.05 -11.52
N VAL A 14 12.40 -6.46 -10.44
CA VAL A 14 11.14 -6.96 -9.86
C VAL A 14 10.07 -6.62 -10.89
N GLY A 15 9.71 -7.62 -11.71
CA GLY A 15 8.90 -7.45 -12.90
C GLY A 15 7.66 -6.59 -12.63
N SER A 16 7.35 -5.69 -13.56
CA SER A 16 6.25 -4.71 -13.46
C SER A 16 4.94 -5.32 -12.94
N LYS A 17 4.66 -6.58 -13.29
CA LYS A 17 3.50 -7.36 -12.88
C LYS A 17 3.52 -7.79 -11.40
N PHE A 18 4.69 -8.08 -10.82
CA PHE A 18 4.79 -8.50 -9.42
C PHE A 18 4.54 -7.32 -8.48
N PHE A 19 5.09 -6.15 -8.82
CA PHE A 19 4.87 -4.93 -8.06
C PHE A 19 3.42 -4.47 -8.15
N GLU A 20 2.76 -4.68 -9.30
CA GLU A 20 1.34 -4.47 -9.49
C GLU A 20 0.49 -5.32 -8.55
N VAL A 21 0.71 -6.64 -8.54
CA VAL A 21 -0.03 -7.57 -7.65
C VAL A 21 0.20 -7.21 -6.19
N LEU A 22 1.44 -6.89 -5.81
CA LEU A 22 1.77 -6.48 -4.44
C LEU A 22 1.03 -5.19 -4.06
N LEU A 23 1.00 -4.20 -4.95
CA LEU A 23 0.26 -2.95 -4.74
C LEU A 23 -1.26 -3.18 -4.63
N VAL A 24 -1.83 -4.11 -5.40
CA VAL A 24 -3.25 -4.49 -5.27
C VAL A 24 -3.52 -5.13 -3.91
N ILE A 25 -2.68 -6.08 -3.49
CA ILE A 25 -2.80 -6.73 -2.18
C ILE A 25 -2.70 -5.70 -1.05
N VAL A 26 -1.75 -4.77 -1.14
CA VAL A 26 -1.59 -3.68 -0.16
C VAL A 26 -2.80 -2.74 -0.18
N ALA A 27 -3.35 -2.40 -1.35
CA ALA A 27 -4.55 -1.57 -1.44
C ALA A 27 -5.75 -2.22 -0.74
N VAL A 28 -5.97 -3.52 -0.99
CA VAL A 28 -7.04 -4.30 -0.34
C VAL A 28 -6.80 -4.39 1.17
N LEU A 29 -5.55 -4.66 1.60
CA LEU A 29 -5.21 -4.65 3.02
C LEU A 29 -5.50 -3.28 3.66
N LEU A 30 -5.11 -2.16 3.05
CA LEU A 30 -5.44 -0.82 3.58
C LEU A 30 -6.95 -0.59 3.67
N LEU A 31 -7.70 -1.03 2.66
CA LEU A 31 -9.16 -0.89 2.59
C LEU A 31 -9.88 -1.63 3.71
N PHE A 32 -9.41 -2.82 4.09
CA PHE A 32 -10.04 -3.65 5.12
C PHE A 32 -9.45 -3.45 6.52
N VAL A 33 -8.13 -3.33 6.62
CA VAL A 33 -7.40 -3.17 7.90
C VAL A 33 -7.57 -1.74 8.43
N GLY A 34 -7.59 -0.74 7.55
CA GLY A 34 -7.72 0.67 7.90
C GLY A 34 -8.93 0.97 8.78
N PRO A 35 -10.16 0.81 8.28
CA PRO A 35 -11.37 1.19 9.02
C PRO A 35 -11.76 0.19 10.11
N THR A 36 -11.24 -1.05 10.08
CA THR A 36 -11.69 -2.12 10.98
C THR A 36 -10.68 -2.41 12.09
N TYR A 37 -9.39 -2.52 11.75
CA TYR A 37 -8.35 -2.97 12.68
C TYR A 37 -7.68 -1.80 13.40
N ILE A 38 -7.36 -0.71 12.69
CA ILE A 38 -6.74 0.48 13.32
C ILE A 38 -7.61 1.08 14.42
N PRO A 39 -8.91 1.36 14.24
CA PRO A 39 -9.72 1.89 15.32
C PRO A 39 -9.83 0.93 16.51
N TYR A 40 -9.85 -0.38 16.26
CA TYR A 40 -9.86 -1.40 17.31
C TYR A 40 -8.57 -1.37 18.13
N VAL A 41 -7.41 -1.40 17.47
CA VAL A 41 -6.10 -1.32 18.13
C VAL A 41 -5.92 0.01 18.86
N LEU A 42 -6.32 1.12 18.25
CA LEU A 42 -6.11 2.46 18.79
C LEU A 42 -7.02 2.76 20.00
N SER A 43 -8.27 2.29 19.96
CA SER A 43 -9.19 2.39 21.11
C SER A 43 -8.80 1.44 22.25
N ASN A 44 -8.36 0.22 21.91
CA ASN A 44 -8.06 -0.81 22.92
C ASN A 44 -6.68 -0.64 23.57
N LEU A 45 -5.64 -0.25 22.82
CA LEU A 45 -4.28 -0.10 23.36
C LEU A 45 -4.00 1.29 23.94
N LEU A 46 -4.58 2.33 23.33
CA LEU A 46 -4.21 3.71 23.65
C LEU A 46 -5.31 4.49 24.41
N ARG A 47 -6.50 3.90 24.62
CA ARG A 47 -7.70 4.57 25.17
C ARG A 47 -7.96 5.94 24.51
N LEU A 48 -7.52 6.10 23.26
CA LEU A 48 -7.76 7.31 22.49
C LEU A 48 -9.27 7.39 22.22
N GLY A 49 -9.84 8.58 22.38
CA GLY A 49 -11.28 8.79 22.19
C GLY A 49 -11.73 8.22 20.85
N SER A 50 -12.86 7.51 20.83
CA SER A 50 -13.36 6.78 19.66
C SER A 50 -13.37 7.62 18.37
N ILE A 51 -13.54 8.94 18.50
CA ILE A 51 -13.50 9.89 17.38
C ILE A 51 -12.14 9.84 16.68
N VAL A 52 -11.01 9.89 17.41
CA VAL A 52 -9.66 9.86 16.83
C VAL A 52 -9.39 8.51 16.16
N ALA A 53 -9.80 7.42 16.80
CA ALA A 53 -9.67 6.06 16.29
C ALA A 53 -10.42 5.87 14.97
N VAL A 54 -11.68 6.31 14.92
CA VAL A 54 -12.51 6.27 13.70
C VAL A 54 -11.93 7.17 12.61
N THR A 55 -11.47 8.37 12.97
CA THR A 55 -10.90 9.31 11.99
C THR A 55 -9.60 8.77 11.38
N ALA A 56 -8.75 8.14 12.19
CA ALA A 56 -7.53 7.48 11.72
C ALA A 56 -7.84 6.30 10.78
N GLY A 57 -8.82 5.47 11.14
CA GLY A 57 -9.26 4.36 10.28
C GLY A 57 -9.84 4.84 8.95
N PHE A 58 -10.60 5.93 8.97
CA PHE A 58 -11.18 6.54 7.78
C PHE A 58 -10.13 7.21 6.89
N ALA A 59 -9.11 7.84 7.48
CA ALA A 59 -7.98 8.38 6.73
C ALA A 59 -7.19 7.26 6.03
N LEU A 60 -6.99 6.12 6.69
CA LEU A 60 -6.32 4.96 6.08
C LEU A 60 -7.16 4.33 4.96
N PHE A 61 -8.48 4.28 5.13
CA PHE A 61 -9.42 3.86 4.09
C PHE A 61 -9.31 4.75 2.85
N MET A 62 -9.26 6.08 3.03
CA MET A 62 -9.05 7.02 1.93
C MET A 62 -7.69 6.88 1.27
N ALA A 63 -6.63 6.61 2.03
CA ALA A 63 -5.32 6.30 1.48
C ALA A 63 -5.35 5.02 0.61
N GLY A 64 -6.04 3.97 1.05
CA GLY A 64 -6.25 2.75 0.27
C GLY A 64 -7.01 2.99 -1.04
N LEU A 65 -8.06 3.80 -0.99
CA LEU A 65 -8.83 4.24 -2.16
C LEU A 65 -7.99 5.04 -3.17
N LEU A 66 -7.19 5.99 -2.68
CA LEU A 66 -6.27 6.76 -3.50
C LEU A 66 -5.20 5.86 -4.13
N LEU A 67 -4.67 4.88 -3.40
CA LEU A 67 -3.71 3.91 -3.92
C LEU A 67 -4.33 3.05 -5.03
N MET A 68 -5.57 2.59 -4.82
CA MET A 68 -6.33 1.82 -5.82
C MET A 68 -6.60 2.67 -7.08
N LEU A 69 -7.05 3.92 -6.91
CA LEU A 69 -7.24 4.86 -8.00
C LEU A 69 -5.93 5.17 -8.74
N PHE A 70 -4.82 5.25 -8.02
CA PHE A 70 -3.49 5.43 -8.62
C PHE A 70 -3.08 4.22 -9.48
N LEU A 71 -3.33 3.01 -9.00
CA LEU A 71 -3.10 1.77 -9.77
C LEU A 71 -3.94 1.73 -11.04
N ILE A 72 -5.23 2.10 -10.94
CA ILE A 72 -6.14 2.22 -12.08
C ILE A 72 -5.64 3.28 -13.07
N ARG A 73 -5.28 4.48 -12.59
CA ARG A 73 -4.89 5.60 -13.45
C ARG A 73 -3.56 5.38 -14.15
N LYS A 74 -2.62 4.70 -13.50
CA LYS A 74 -1.32 4.41 -14.10
C LYS A 74 -1.39 3.31 -15.15
N LYS A 75 -2.60 2.77 -15.43
CA LYS A 75 -2.83 1.77 -16.48
C LYS A 75 -1.96 0.53 -16.30
N ILE A 76 -1.62 0.20 -15.04
CA ILE A 76 -0.90 -1.05 -14.76
C ILE A 76 -1.84 -2.21 -15.12
N ILE A 77 -3.13 -2.03 -14.83
CA ILE A 77 -4.25 -2.88 -15.27
C ILE A 77 -4.77 -2.38 -16.63
N PHE A 78 -3.95 -2.25 -17.69
CA PHE A 78 -4.39 -2.34 -19.10
C PHE A 78 -3.26 -2.38 -20.13
#